data_AF-A0A350LX00-F1
#
_entry.id   AF-A0A350LX00-F1
#
_cell.length_a   1.000
_cell.length_b   1.000
_cell.length_c   1.000
_cell.angle_alpha   90.00
_cell.angle_beta   90.00
_cell.angle_gamma   90.00
#
_symmetry.space_group_name_H-M   'P 1'
#
loop_
_entity.id
_entity.type
_entity.pdbx_description
1 polymer ?
#
loop_
_entity_poly.entity_id
_entity_poly.type
_entity_poly.pdbx_seq_one_letter_code
_entity_poly.pdbx_strand_id
1 'polypeptide(L)'
;GSGKSTLLAAITGTLDAAFTMTGRIRLDGHDLSGLPTEARRIGILFQDEYLFPHLSVGANLAFGLKPEVRGRAARRARIEA
;
A
#
# COMPACT_ATOMS: atom_id res chain seq x y z
N GLY A 1 23.70 -3.08 -1.58
CA GLY A 1 22.46 -3.79 -1.22
C GLY A 1 22.54 -4.29 0.21
N SER A 2 21.97 -3.54 1.15
CA SER A 2 21.95 -3.91 2.59
C SER A 2 20.69 -4.68 3.00
N GLY A 3 19.85 -5.11 2.06
CA GLY A 3 18.62 -5.86 2.33
C GLY A 3 17.35 -5.05 2.59
N LYS A 4 17.36 -3.71 2.46
CA LYS A 4 16.17 -2.86 2.71
C LYS A 4 14.95 -3.25 1.87
N SER A 5 15.14 -3.41 0.56
CA SER A 5 14.03 -3.78 -0.34
C SER A 5 13.47 -5.16 -0.01
N THR A 6 14.33 -6.11 0.37
CA THR A 6 13.92 -7.43 0.84
C THR A 6 13.11 -7.35 2.14
N LEU A 7 13.54 -6.49 3.09
CA LEU A 7 12.81 -6.26 4.33
C LEU A 7 11.43 -5.63 4.07
N LEU A 8 11.36 -4.61 3.22
CA LEU A 8 10.10 -3.98 2.83
C LEU A 8 9.17 -4.98 2.14
N ALA A 9 9.69 -5.81 1.23
CA ALA A 9 8.91 -6.86 0.57
C ALA A 9 8.36 -7.89 1.58
N ALA A 10 9.14 -8.27 2.60
CA ALA A 10 8.66 -9.13 3.68
C ALA A 10 7.52 -8.48 4.47
N ILE A 11 7.65 -7.19 4.81
CA ILE A 11 6.63 -6.41 5.52
C ILE A 11 5.33 -6.34 4.70
N THR A 12 5.42 -6.07 3.39
CA THR A 12 4.24 -5.97 2.51
C THR A 12 3.65 -7.29 2.09
N GLY A 13 4.34 -8.42 2.33
CA GLY A 13 3.84 -9.74 1.91
C GLY A 13 4.13 -10.07 0.45
N THR A 14 5.09 -9.37 -0.16
CA THR A 14 5.52 -9.54 -1.55
C THR A 14 6.96 -10.08 -1.62
N LEU A 15 7.39 -10.80 -0.58
CA LEU A 15 8.72 -11.40 -0.51
C LEU A 15 8.85 -12.47 -1.60
N ASP A 16 9.93 -12.40 -2.37
CA ASP A 16 10.23 -13.36 -3.42
C ASP A 16 10.37 -14.78 -2.86
N ALA A 17 9.90 -15.79 -3.59
CA ALA A 17 9.90 -17.19 -3.18
C ALA A 17 11.31 -17.76 -2.95
N ALA A 18 12.36 -17.11 -3.47
CA ALA A 18 13.75 -17.45 -3.17
C ALA A 18 14.15 -17.19 -1.70
N PHE A 19 13.33 -16.46 -0.94
CA PHE A 19 13.60 -16.15 0.47
C PHE A 19 12.64 -16.89 1.40
N THR A 20 13.17 -17.29 2.56
CA THR A 20 12.36 -17.79 3.68
C THR A 20 12.48 -16.82 4.84
N MET A 21 11.34 -16.37 5.37
CA MET A 21 11.29 -15.51 6.56
C MET A 21 11.01 -16.34 7.81
N THR A 22 11.74 -16.08 8.89
CA THR A 22 11.43 -16.59 10.23
C THR A 22 11.13 -15.43 11.17
N GLY A 23 10.42 -15.70 12.27
CA GLY A 23 9.96 -14.66 13.20
C GLY A 23 8.55 -14.15 12.87
N ARG A 24 8.25 -12.92 13.31
CA ARG A 24 6.92 -12.31 13.18
C ARG A 24 6.99 -10.86 12.77
N ILE A 25 6.04 -10.42 11.94
CA ILE A 25 5.83 -9.01 11.60
C ILE A 25 4.63 -8.53 12.39
N ARG A 26 4.79 -7.49 13.22
CA ARG A 26 3.70 -6.89 13.98
C ARG A 26 3.57 -5.41 13.68
N LEU A 27 2.34 -4.94 13.52
CA LEU A 27 1.99 -3.53 13.38
C LEU A 27 0.86 -3.21 14.36
N ASP A 28 1.05 -2.20 15.22
CA ASP A 28 0.07 -1.80 16.24
C ASP A 28 -0.47 -2.97 17.08
N GLY A 29 0.41 -3.92 17.41
CA GLY A 29 0.06 -5.12 18.18
C GLY A 29 -0.57 -6.26 17.38
N HIS A 30 -0.98 -6.04 16.13
CA HIS A 30 -1.52 -7.06 15.24
C HIS A 30 -0.40 -7.85 14.55
N ASP A 31 -0.51 -9.18 14.54
CA ASP A 31 0.39 -10.03 13.78
C ASP A 31 -0.03 -10.04 12.30
N LEU A 32 0.90 -9.67 11.42
CA LEU A 32 0.70 -9.64 9.97
C LEU A 32 1.30 -10.87 9.28
N SER A 33 1.97 -11.74 10.04
CA SER A 33 2.60 -12.95 9.53
C SER A 33 1.55 -13.86 8.90
N GLY A 34 1.79 -14.29 7.65
CA GLY A 34 0.86 -15.16 6.92
C GLY A 34 -0.38 -14.46 6.33
N LEU A 35 -0.62 -13.18 6.62
CA LEU A 35 -1.69 -12.44 5.95
C LEU A 35 -1.33 -12.17 4.49
N PRO A 36 -2.30 -12.25 3.55
CA PRO A 36 -2.08 -11.80 2.18
C PRO A 36 -1.87 -10.28 2.15
N THR A 37 -1.20 -9.78 1.11
CA THR A 37 -0.76 -8.38 0.97
C THR A 37 -1.88 -7.37 1.24
N GLU A 38 -3.06 -7.56 0.67
CA GLU A 38 -4.22 -6.67 0.82
C GLU A 38 -4.79 -6.62 2.24
N ALA A 39 -4.67 -7.72 3.00
CA ALA A 39 -5.15 -7.80 4.37
C ALA A 39 -4.20 -7.09 5.36
N ARG A 40 -2.95 -6.84 4.96
CA ARG A 40 -1.95 -6.15 5.79
C ARG A 40 -2.20 -4.65 5.90
N ARG A 41 -2.95 -4.06 4.97
CA ARG A 41 -3.30 -2.62 4.94
C ARG A 41 -2.07 -1.69 4.98
N ILE A 42 -0.99 -2.09 4.32
CA ILE A 42 0.25 -1.30 4.18
C ILE A 42 0.39 -0.85 2.73
N GLY A 43 0.62 0.45 2.52
CA GLY A 43 1.03 1.01 1.24
C GLY A 43 2.52 1.34 1.24
N ILE A 44 3.22 1.06 0.14
CA ILE A 44 4.59 1.52 -0.10
C ILE A 44 4.56 2.67 -1.10
N LEU A 45 5.30 3.72 -0.79
CA LEU A 45 5.69 4.75 -1.74
C LEU A 45 7.09 4.42 -2.26
N PHE A 46 7.21 4.28 -3.57
CA PHE A 46 8.49 4.09 -4.24
C PHE A 46 9.10 5.45 -4.59
N GLN A 47 10.41 5.45 -4.85
CA GLN A 47 11.13 6.67 -5.23
C GLN A 47 10.79 7.14 -6.65
N ASP A 48 10.42 6.22 -7.52
CA ASP A 48 10.00 6.52 -8.89
C ASP A 48 8.54 6.98 -8.93
N GLU A 49 8.24 7.89 -9.87
CA GLU A 49 6.91 8.46 -10.05
C GLU A 49 5.93 7.44 -10.66
N TYR A 50 5.00 6.94 -9.84
CA TYR A 50 3.94 6.02 -10.28
C TYR A 50 2.56 6.70 -10.33
N LEU A 51 2.46 7.81 -11.06
CA LEU A 51 1.17 8.39 -11.40
C LEU A 51 0.54 7.63 -12.58
N PHE A 52 -0.79 7.56 -12.61
CA PHE A 52 -1.51 7.17 -13.82
C PHE A 52 -1.50 8.36 -14.79
N PRO A 53 -0.73 8.30 -15.89
CA PRO A 53 -0.45 9.48 -16.72
C PRO A 53 -1.67 9.97 -17.51
N HIS A 54 -2.67 9.13 -17.68
CA HIS A 54 -3.94 9.44 -18.35
C HIS A 54 -4.99 10.02 -17.39
N LEU A 55 -4.66 10.20 -16.10
CA LEU A 55 -5.55 10.73 -15.08
C LEU A 55 -5.09 12.14 -14.65
N SER A 56 -6.04 13.01 -14.34
CA SER A 56 -5.73 14.28 -13.67
C SER A 56 -5.16 14.04 -12.27
N VAL A 57 -4.56 15.07 -11.67
CA VAL A 57 -4.09 15.03 -10.26
C VAL A 57 -5.21 14.57 -9.33
N GLY A 58 -6.39 15.20 -9.44
CA GLY A 58 -7.55 14.82 -8.63
C GLY A 58 -8.00 13.39 -8.85
N ALA A 59 -7.92 12.87 -10.08
CA ALA A 59 -8.26 11.49 -10.38
C ALA A 59 -7.22 10.48 -9.83
N ASN A 60 -5.93 10.83 -9.84
CA ASN A 60 -4.87 10.04 -9.17
C ASN A 60 -5.12 9.98 -7.66
N LEU A 61 -5.43 11.10 -7.02
CA LEU A 61 -5.77 11.14 -5.58
C LEU A 61 -7.06 10.35 -5.29
N ALA A 62 -8.06 10.44 -6.16
CA ALA A 62 -9.33 9.74 -6.01
C ALA A 62 -9.19 8.21 -6.10
N PHE A 63 -8.13 7.71 -6.74
CA PHE A 63 -7.89 6.27 -6.91
C PHE A 63 -7.63 5.57 -5.57
N GLY A 64 -6.97 6.26 -4.62
CA GLY A 64 -6.69 5.72 -3.28
C GLY A 64 -7.85 5.85 -2.28
N LEU A 65 -8.99 6.44 -2.67
CA LEU A 65 -10.13 6.59 -1.77
C LEU A 65 -10.77 5.23 -1.45
N LYS A 66 -11.14 5.04 -0.19
CA LYS A 66 -11.80 3.81 0.24
C LYS A 66 -13.13 3.58 -0.52
N PRO A 67 -13.52 2.31 -0.77
CA PRO A 67 -14.75 1.99 -1.52
C PRO A 67 -16.05 2.53 -0.89
N GLU A 68 -16.05 2.83 0.40
CA GLU A 68 -17.20 3.39 1.11
C GLU A 68 -17.44 4.87 0.74
N VAL A 69 -16.44 5.58 0.20
CA VAL A 69 -16.58 6.97 -0.24
C VAL A 69 -17.19 7.02 -1.64
N ARG A 70 -18.53 7.07 -1.67
CA ARG A 70 -19.34 7.04 -2.89
C ARG A 70 -19.91 8.41 -3.26
N GLY A 71 -20.14 8.61 -4.55
CA GLY A 71 -20.75 9.83 -5.10
C GLY A 71 -19.74 10.94 -5.38
N ARG A 72 -20.02 11.72 -6.44
CA ARG A 72 -19.11 12.76 -6.95
C ARG A 72 -18.80 13.83 -5.90
N ALA A 73 -19.81 14.30 -5.16
CA ALA A 73 -19.65 15.34 -4.16
C ALA A 73 -18.78 14.90 -2.98
N ALA A 74 -19.04 13.71 -2.42
CA ALA A 74 -18.28 13.19 -1.28
C ALA A 74 -16.82 12.90 -1.67
N ARG A 75 -16.58 12.33 -2.86
CA ARG A 75 -15.22 12.11 -3.38
C ARG A 75 -14.48 13.43 -3.58
N ARG A 76 -15.13 14.45 -4.17
CA ARG A 76 -14.52 15.77 -4.36
C ARG A 76 -14.11 16.41 -3.03
N ALA A 77 -15.01 16.37 -2.03
CA ALA A 77 -14.73 16.89 -0.70
C ALA A 77 -13.56 16.20 0.02
N ARG A 78 -13.19 14.96 -0.34
CA ARG A 78 -12.02 14.25 0.22
C ARG A 78 -10.71 14.56 -0.50
N ILE A 79 -10.77 15.09 -1.71
CA ILE A 79 -9.60 15.43 -2.53
C ILE A 79 -9.20 16.89 -2.32
N GLU A 80 -10.17 17.76 -2.06
CA GLU A 80 -9.98 19.20 -1.87
C GLU A 80 -9.68 19.61 -0.41
N ALA A 81 -9.80 18.68 0.55
CA ALA A 81 -9.50 18.89 1.97
C ALA A 81 -8.04 18.59 2.28
#